data_AF-I3YHU4-F1
#
_entry.id   AF-I3YHU4-F1
#
_cell.length_a   1.000
_cell.length_b   1.000
_cell.length_c   1.000
_cell.angle_alpha   90.00
_cell.angle_beta   90.00
_cell.angle_gamma   90.00
#
_symmetry.space_group_name_H-M   'P 1'
#
loop_
_entity.id
_entity.type
_entity.pdbx_description
1 polymer ?
#
loop_
_entity_poly.entity_id
_entity_poly.type
_entity_poly.pdbx_seq_one_letter_code
_entity_poly.pdbx_strand_id
1 'polypeptide(L)'
;MIRQPESPKTFVWRICSAHVIAYFTAGVFALLFLDYRTHFSSESLALLMRPVSSPWVALGPGLQIFRGVLIALALLPVRGFLYGKNGFLKLAWLVLGLSFISTIGPTPGSFDGYIYTILPVQYHLGGIPEAVLYTALFAGILAFWHKSGKRYVTVLSIVLVAVIVLLSVMGFLGAAQAE
;
A
#
# COMPACT_ATOMS: atom_id res chain seq x y z
N MET A 1 22.03 -11.91 -22.22
CA MET A 1 21.31 -13.04 -21.59
C MET A 1 19.92 -12.56 -21.20
N ILE A 2 18.90 -12.86 -22.02
CA ILE A 2 17.51 -12.49 -21.73
C ILE A 2 17.05 -13.39 -20.59
N ARG A 3 16.81 -12.82 -19.39
CA ARG A 3 16.24 -13.57 -18.26
C ARG A 3 14.92 -14.17 -18.73
N GLN A 4 14.76 -15.48 -18.58
CA GLN A 4 13.49 -16.16 -18.81
C GLN A 4 12.36 -15.39 -18.10
N PRO A 5 11.20 -15.15 -18.75
CA PRO A 5 10.10 -14.44 -18.12
C PRO A 5 9.69 -15.22 -16.87
N GLU A 6 9.67 -14.53 -15.73
CA GLU A 6 9.32 -15.15 -14.47
C GLU A 6 7.92 -15.79 -14.51
N SER A 7 7.75 -16.87 -13.73
CA SER A 7 6.47 -17.55 -13.67
C SER A 7 5.38 -16.61 -13.14
N PRO A 8 4.12 -16.72 -13.61
CA PRO A 8 3.02 -15.90 -13.11
C PRO A 8 2.86 -15.96 -11.59
N LYS A 9 3.08 -17.13 -10.99
CA LYS A 9 3.02 -17.33 -9.53
C LYS A 9 4.08 -16.49 -8.80
N THR A 10 5.31 -16.48 -9.30
CA THR A 10 6.40 -15.69 -8.73
C THR A 10 6.14 -14.19 -8.89
N PHE A 11 5.63 -13.76 -10.06
CA PHE A 11 5.22 -12.38 -10.29
C PHE A 11 4.17 -11.94 -9.26
N VAL A 12 3.10 -12.73 -9.11
CA VAL A 12 2.00 -12.41 -8.19
C VAL A 12 2.48 -12.31 -6.75
N TRP A 13 3.30 -13.27 -6.30
CA TRP A 13 3.86 -13.22 -4.95
C TRP A 13 4.69 -11.97 -4.71
N ARG A 14 5.57 -11.60 -5.65
CA ARG A 14 6.43 -10.42 -5.52
C ARG A 14 5.64 -9.14 -5.41
N ILE A 15 4.65 -8.95 -6.29
CA ILE A 15 3.79 -7.77 -6.26
C ILE A 15 2.99 -7.73 -4.96
N CYS A 16 2.33 -8.82 -4.58
CA CYS A 16 1.49 -8.87 -3.39
C CYS A 16 2.30 -8.61 -2.12
N SER A 17 3.42 -9.30 -1.93
CA SER A 17 4.26 -9.12 -0.74
C SER A 17 4.89 -7.73 -0.66
N ALA A 18 5.39 -7.18 -1.78
CA ALA A 18 5.91 -5.81 -1.81
C ALA A 18 4.82 -4.79 -1.45
N HIS A 19 3.60 -4.98 -1.95
CA HIS A 19 2.46 -4.12 -1.65
C HIS A 19 2.12 -4.15 -0.15
N VAL A 20 1.96 -5.34 0.43
CA VAL A 20 1.62 -5.51 1.86
C VAL A 20 2.69 -4.88 2.74
N ILE A 21 3.97 -5.13 2.46
CA ILE A 21 5.09 -4.57 3.25
C ILE A 21 5.13 -3.05 3.13
N ALA A 22 5.02 -2.50 1.91
CA ALA A 22 5.05 -1.06 1.68
C ALA A 22 3.85 -0.37 2.34
N TYR A 23 2.64 -0.94 2.20
CA TYR A 23 1.42 -0.39 2.79
C TYR A 23 1.49 -0.38 4.32
N PHE A 24 1.88 -1.50 4.93
CA PHE A 24 2.03 -1.59 6.38
C PHE A 24 3.05 -0.56 6.88
N THR A 25 4.20 -0.46 6.22
CA THR A 25 5.26 0.47 6.62
C THR A 25 4.81 1.93 6.50
N ALA A 26 4.12 2.29 5.41
CA ALA A 26 3.59 3.63 5.21
C ALA A 26 2.48 3.97 6.23
N GLY A 27 1.60 3.02 6.54
CA GLY A 27 0.56 3.21 7.55
C GLY A 27 1.13 3.38 8.96
N VAL A 28 2.17 2.60 9.34
CA VAL A 28 2.89 2.81 10.59
C VAL A 28 3.56 4.18 10.62
N PHE A 29 4.18 4.60 9.52
CA PHE A 29 4.74 5.95 9.40
C PHE A 29 3.65 7.02 9.60
N ALA A 30 2.50 6.88 8.97
CA ALA A 30 1.40 7.83 9.12
C ALA A 30 0.85 7.90 10.55
N LEU A 31 0.72 6.75 11.22
CA LEU A 31 0.31 6.69 12.63
C LEU A 31 1.29 7.40 13.57
N LEU A 32 2.60 7.29 13.31
CA LEU A 32 3.63 7.83 14.18
C LEU A 32 3.96 9.30 13.90
N PHE A 33 3.88 9.74 12.64
CA PHE A 33 4.42 11.03 12.20
C PHE A 33 3.37 11.98 11.60
N LEU A 34 2.19 11.48 11.21
CA LEU A 34 1.15 12.29 10.56
C LEU A 34 -0.15 12.41 11.39
N ASP A 35 -0.09 12.06 12.68
CA ASP A 35 -1.19 12.19 13.65
C ASP A 35 -2.54 11.62 13.19
N TYR A 36 -2.51 10.45 12.55
CA TYR A 36 -3.71 9.77 12.04
C TYR A 36 -4.76 9.50 13.12
N ARG A 37 -4.34 9.37 14.39
CA ARG A 37 -5.25 9.16 15.50
C ARG A 37 -6.19 10.35 15.68
N THR A 38 -5.65 11.57 15.68
CA THR A 38 -6.46 12.78 15.79
C THR A 38 -7.27 13.02 14.52
N HIS A 39 -6.64 12.86 13.35
CA HIS A 39 -7.29 13.14 12.08
C HIS A 39 -8.48 12.21 11.80
N PHE A 40 -8.38 10.91 12.05
CA PHE A 40 -9.47 9.95 11.78
C PHE A 40 -10.66 10.13 12.73
N SER A 41 -10.46 10.82 13.86
CA SER A 41 -11.52 11.17 14.81
C SER A 41 -11.97 12.63 14.69
N SER A 42 -11.44 13.40 13.74
CA SER A 42 -11.90 14.77 13.49
C SER A 42 -13.31 14.79 12.90
N GLU A 43 -14.06 15.87 13.15
CA GLU A 43 -15.44 16.02 12.63
C GLU A 43 -15.51 15.83 11.11
N SER A 44 -14.52 16.34 10.36
CA SER A 44 -14.50 16.25 8.90
C SER A 44 -14.23 14.84 8.37
N LEU A 45 -13.27 14.12 8.97
CA LEU A 45 -12.90 12.79 8.48
C LEU A 45 -13.67 11.66 9.15
N ALA A 46 -14.26 11.84 10.33
CA ALA A 46 -15.04 10.81 11.02
C ALA A 46 -16.29 10.38 10.24
N LEU A 47 -16.78 11.24 9.33
CA LEU A 47 -17.87 10.90 8.39
C LEU A 47 -17.43 9.91 7.29
N LEU A 48 -16.11 9.79 7.06
CA LEU A 48 -15.52 8.97 5.99
C LEU A 48 -14.69 7.80 6.53
N MET A 49 -13.97 8.02 7.63
CA MET A 49 -12.95 7.11 8.18
C MET A 49 -13.42 6.49 9.48
N ARG A 50 -13.08 5.22 9.70
CA ARG A 50 -13.20 4.57 11.00
C ARG A 50 -12.07 5.07 11.92
N PRO A 51 -12.31 5.20 13.24
CA PRO A 51 -11.24 5.56 14.17
C PRO A 51 -10.16 4.46 14.20
N VAL A 52 -8.92 4.86 14.51
CA VAL A 52 -7.77 3.93 14.55
C VAL A 52 -7.92 2.81 15.61
N SER A 53 -8.80 3.00 16.59
CA SER A 53 -9.15 1.99 17.60
C SER A 53 -10.11 0.91 17.09
N SER A 54 -10.72 1.09 15.91
CA SER A 54 -11.68 0.12 15.38
C SER A 54 -10.98 -1.22 15.07
N PRO A 55 -11.59 -2.37 15.42
CA PRO A 55 -11.04 -3.68 15.08
C PRO A 55 -10.73 -3.82 13.59
N TRP A 56 -11.61 -3.27 12.74
CA TRP A 56 -11.44 -3.31 11.29
C TRP A 56 -10.23 -2.51 10.78
N VAL A 57 -9.88 -1.41 11.45
CA VAL A 57 -8.68 -0.64 11.11
C VAL A 57 -7.43 -1.41 11.53
N ALA A 58 -7.45 -2.07 12.70
CA ALA A 58 -6.37 -2.93 13.15
C ALA A 58 -6.15 -4.16 12.23
N LEU A 59 -7.23 -4.74 11.70
CA LEU A 59 -7.19 -5.84 10.74
C LEU A 59 -6.73 -5.40 9.33
N GLY A 60 -6.91 -4.12 9.01
CA GLY A 60 -6.73 -3.53 7.69
C GLY A 60 -5.41 -3.91 6.98
N PRO A 61 -4.24 -3.83 7.63
CA PRO A 61 -2.97 -4.20 6.99
C PRO A 61 -2.91 -5.67 6.55
N GLY A 62 -3.43 -6.61 7.35
CA GLY A 62 -3.51 -8.03 6.99
C GLY A 62 -4.42 -8.29 5.78
N LEU A 63 -5.50 -7.50 5.64
CA LEU A 63 -6.41 -7.59 4.49
C LEU A 63 -5.79 -7.07 3.19
N GLN A 64 -4.66 -6.34 3.24
CA GLN A 64 -3.99 -5.88 2.03
C GLN A 64 -3.42 -7.02 1.17
N ILE A 65 -3.37 -8.25 1.68
CA ILE A 65 -3.06 -9.43 0.84
C ILE A 65 -4.03 -9.51 -0.33
N PHE A 66 -5.33 -9.31 -0.09
CA PHE A 66 -6.34 -9.36 -1.14
C PHE A 66 -6.12 -8.27 -2.18
N ARG A 67 -5.85 -7.02 -1.72
CA ARG A 67 -5.56 -5.90 -2.61
C ARG A 67 -4.25 -6.10 -3.38
N GLY A 68 -3.23 -6.66 -2.76
CA GLY A 68 -1.95 -7.00 -3.38
C GLY A 68 -2.12 -8.03 -4.51
N VAL A 69 -2.99 -9.02 -4.34
CA VAL A 69 -3.34 -9.97 -5.40
C VAL A 69 -4.06 -9.26 -6.55
N LEU A 70 -5.03 -8.38 -6.27
CA LEU A 70 -5.72 -7.61 -7.32
C LEU A 70 -4.75 -6.75 -8.14
N ILE A 71 -3.84 -6.03 -7.47
CA ILE A 71 -2.79 -5.25 -8.12
C ILE A 71 -1.91 -6.15 -8.98
N ALA A 72 -1.52 -7.32 -8.48
CA ALA A 72 -0.72 -8.27 -9.23
C ALA A 72 -1.42 -8.76 -10.49
N LEU A 73 -2.70 -9.10 -10.41
CA LEU A 73 -3.50 -9.54 -11.55
C LEU A 73 -3.65 -8.42 -12.59
N ALA A 74 -3.84 -7.17 -12.15
CA ALA A 74 -3.89 -6.02 -13.05
C ALA A 74 -2.56 -5.75 -13.76
N LEU A 75 -1.42 -5.96 -13.08
CA LEU A 75 -0.09 -5.76 -13.66
C LEU A 75 0.40 -6.96 -14.48
N LEU A 76 -0.18 -8.15 -14.31
CA LEU A 76 0.29 -9.39 -14.94
C LEU A 76 0.30 -9.31 -16.48
N PRO A 77 -0.74 -8.78 -17.18
CA PRO A 77 -0.73 -8.64 -18.64
C PRO A 77 0.38 -7.71 -19.14
N VAL A 78 0.76 -6.72 -18.35
CA VAL A 78 1.75 -5.69 -18.70
C VAL A 78 3.11 -5.92 -18.03
N ARG A 79 3.35 -7.09 -17.43
CA ARG A 79 4.59 -7.37 -16.66
C ARG A 79 5.89 -7.13 -17.44
N GLY A 80 5.88 -7.28 -18.76
CA GLY A 80 7.02 -6.97 -19.62
C GLY A 80 7.45 -5.50 -19.55
N PHE A 81 6.49 -4.58 -19.35
CA PHE A 81 6.73 -3.15 -19.18
C PHE A 81 7.54 -2.85 -17.90
N LEU A 82 7.30 -3.62 -16.83
CA LEU A 82 7.98 -3.47 -15.54
C LEU A 82 9.43 -3.96 -15.57
N TYR A 83 9.75 -4.91 -16.46
CA TYR A 83 11.09 -5.44 -16.61
C TYR A 83 11.92 -4.75 -17.70
N GLY A 84 11.34 -3.77 -18.39
CA GLY A 84 12.06 -2.90 -19.30
C GLY A 84 12.94 -1.85 -18.58
N LYS A 85 13.66 -1.05 -19.36
CA LYS A 85 14.47 0.08 -18.84
C LYS A 85 13.60 0.99 -17.98
N ASN A 86 14.08 1.27 -16.76
CA ASN A 86 13.40 2.09 -15.74
C ASN A 86 11.99 1.58 -15.34
N GLY A 87 11.67 0.30 -15.55
CA GLY A 87 10.31 -0.20 -15.39
C GLY A 87 9.69 0.01 -13.99
N PHE A 88 10.49 -0.04 -12.91
CA PHE A 88 10.00 0.27 -11.56
C PHE A 88 9.78 1.76 -11.29
N LEU A 89 10.50 2.65 -11.98
CA LEU A 89 10.19 4.09 -11.94
C LEU A 89 8.89 4.37 -12.70
N LYS A 90 8.66 3.68 -13.82
CA LYS A 90 7.37 3.73 -14.53
C LYS A 90 6.24 3.19 -13.66
N LEU A 91 6.49 2.12 -12.90
CA LEU A 91 5.52 1.62 -11.91
C LEU A 91 5.19 2.68 -10.85
N ALA A 92 6.21 3.38 -10.32
CA ALA A 92 5.98 4.45 -9.36
C ALA A 92 5.06 5.55 -9.92
N TRP A 93 5.28 5.96 -11.19
CA TRP A 93 4.41 6.92 -11.88
C TRP A 93 3.00 6.38 -12.12
N LEU A 94 2.85 5.10 -12.49
CA LEU A 94 1.52 4.49 -12.64
C LEU A 94 0.76 4.46 -11.31
N VAL A 95 1.43 4.12 -10.22
CA VAL A 95 0.83 4.06 -8.89
C VAL A 95 0.45 5.46 -8.41
N LEU A 96 1.37 6.43 -8.42
CA LEU A 96 1.06 7.80 -7.99
C LEU A 96 0.04 8.47 -8.91
N GLY A 97 0.24 8.37 -10.22
CA GLY A 97 -0.62 9.01 -11.21
C GLY A 97 -2.02 8.43 -11.21
N LEU A 98 -2.16 7.13 -11.42
CA LEU A 98 -3.48 6.52 -11.63
C LEU A 98 -4.16 6.09 -10.33
N SER A 99 -3.42 5.68 -9.31
CA SER A 99 -4.01 5.13 -8.07
C SER A 99 -4.14 6.14 -6.94
N PHE A 100 -3.48 7.30 -7.03
CA PHE A 100 -3.57 8.35 -6.00
C PHE A 100 -4.09 9.67 -6.59
N ILE A 101 -3.37 10.28 -7.53
CA ILE A 101 -3.73 11.61 -8.07
C ILE A 101 -5.02 11.54 -8.89
N SER A 102 -5.09 10.60 -9.84
CA SER A 102 -6.19 10.44 -10.81
C SER A 102 -7.05 9.21 -10.51
N THR A 103 -7.16 8.81 -9.23
CA THR A 103 -8.04 7.70 -8.85
C THR A 103 -9.49 8.01 -9.20
N ILE A 104 -10.24 6.97 -9.55
CA ILE A 104 -11.67 7.10 -9.84
C ILE A 104 -12.40 7.26 -8.50
N GLY A 105 -12.79 8.49 -8.18
CA GLY A 105 -13.56 8.84 -6.99
C GLY A 105 -12.91 9.95 -6.13
N PRO A 106 -13.73 10.73 -5.40
CA PRO A 106 -13.25 11.84 -4.59
C PRO A 106 -12.69 11.35 -3.25
N THR A 107 -11.39 11.02 -3.23
CA THR A 107 -10.67 10.59 -2.02
C THR A 107 -9.72 11.69 -1.53
N PRO A 108 -9.40 11.77 -0.22
CA PRO A 108 -8.40 12.70 0.29
C PRO A 108 -7.09 12.60 -0.50
N GLY A 109 -6.57 13.73 -0.96
CA GLY A 109 -5.35 13.82 -1.76
C GLY A 109 -5.50 13.61 -3.28
N SER A 110 -6.64 13.09 -3.78
CA SER A 110 -6.89 12.94 -5.21
C SER A 110 -7.39 14.23 -5.85
N PHE A 111 -7.25 14.36 -7.17
CA PHE A 111 -7.73 15.49 -7.96
C PHE A 111 -9.23 15.75 -7.74
N ASP A 112 -10.05 14.70 -7.88
CA ASP A 112 -11.49 14.75 -7.62
C ASP A 112 -11.81 15.06 -6.15
N GLY A 113 -10.94 14.65 -5.22
CA GLY A 113 -11.04 15.02 -3.81
C GLY A 113 -11.06 16.55 -3.62
N TYR A 114 -10.13 17.26 -4.26
CA TYR A 114 -10.05 18.73 -4.15
C TYR A 114 -11.26 19.44 -4.77
N ILE A 115 -11.90 18.84 -5.77
CA ILE A 115 -13.00 19.48 -6.52
C ILE A 115 -14.35 19.21 -5.85
N TYR A 116 -14.60 17.95 -5.44
CA TYR A 116 -15.93 17.49 -5.09
C TYR A 116 -16.19 17.31 -3.60
N THR A 117 -15.16 17.41 -2.76
CA THR A 117 -15.33 17.27 -1.31
C THR A 117 -15.31 18.63 -0.61
N ILE A 118 -16.01 18.71 0.52
CA ILE A 118 -15.91 19.85 1.45
C ILE A 118 -14.73 19.70 2.43
N LEU A 119 -13.84 18.73 2.18
CA LEU A 119 -12.78 18.40 3.11
C LEU A 119 -11.72 19.53 3.12
N PRO A 120 -11.29 19.99 4.30
CA PRO A 120 -10.24 21.00 4.39
C PRO A 120 -8.96 20.58 3.65
N VAL A 121 -8.35 21.54 2.94
CA VAL A 121 -7.15 21.31 2.08
C VAL A 121 -6.01 20.61 2.82
N GLN A 122 -5.86 20.87 4.12
CA GLN A 122 -4.85 20.24 4.98
C GLN A 122 -4.94 18.71 5.00
N TYR A 123 -6.14 18.13 4.91
CA TYR A 123 -6.30 16.68 4.89
C TYR A 123 -5.96 16.07 3.53
N HIS A 124 -6.12 16.84 2.45
CA HIS A 124 -5.64 16.39 1.14
C HIS A 124 -4.11 16.39 1.08
N LEU A 125 -3.48 17.45 1.61
CA LEU A 125 -2.03 17.58 1.62
C LEU A 125 -1.36 16.64 2.62
N GLY A 126 -2.01 16.40 3.77
CA GLY A 126 -1.49 15.56 4.85
C GLY A 126 -1.28 14.10 4.47
N GLY A 127 -2.06 13.56 3.52
CA GLY A 127 -1.91 12.19 3.03
C GLY A 127 -0.81 12.00 1.96
N ILE A 128 -0.31 13.09 1.36
CA ILE A 128 0.68 13.03 0.27
C ILE A 128 2.01 12.39 0.74
N PRO A 129 2.58 12.75 1.91
CA PRO A 129 3.82 12.13 2.39
C PRO A 129 3.71 10.60 2.51
N GLU A 130 2.58 10.08 3.03
CA GLU A 130 2.34 8.64 3.11
C GLU A 130 2.27 8.01 1.72
N ALA A 131 1.52 8.61 0.78
CA ALA A 131 1.36 8.08 -0.57
C ALA A 131 2.69 8.02 -1.34
N VAL A 132 3.53 9.05 -1.19
CA VAL A 132 4.88 9.10 -1.77
C VAL A 132 5.77 8.03 -1.14
N LEU A 133 5.75 7.89 0.19
CA LEU A 133 6.52 6.87 0.89
C LEU A 133 6.11 5.46 0.47
N TYR A 134 4.81 5.16 0.47
CA TYR A 134 4.26 3.89 0.00
C TYR A 134 4.74 3.57 -1.42
N THR A 135 4.65 4.54 -2.34
CA THR A 135 5.06 4.34 -3.74
C THR A 135 6.55 4.06 -3.84
N ALA A 136 7.37 4.85 -3.14
CA ALA A 136 8.82 4.68 -3.14
C ALA A 136 9.22 3.31 -2.57
N LEU A 137 8.60 2.88 -1.48
CA LEU A 137 8.82 1.55 -0.89
C LEU A 137 8.38 0.44 -1.84
N PHE A 138 7.18 0.52 -2.39
CA PHE A 138 6.64 -0.50 -3.28
C PHE A 138 7.51 -0.70 -4.53
N ALA A 139 7.83 0.39 -5.22
CA ALA A 139 8.70 0.34 -6.39
C ALA A 139 10.15 -0.06 -6.02
N GLY A 140 10.67 0.45 -4.90
CA GLY A 140 12.02 0.19 -4.41
C GLY A 140 12.25 -1.26 -4.01
N ILE A 141 11.31 -1.86 -3.27
CA ILE A 141 11.35 -3.29 -2.89
C ILE A 141 11.39 -4.15 -4.15
N LEU A 142 10.52 -3.89 -5.11
CA LEU A 142 10.47 -4.65 -6.36
C LEU A 142 11.75 -4.48 -7.20
N ALA A 143 12.28 -3.26 -7.28
CA ALA A 143 13.54 -2.98 -7.97
C ALA A 143 14.73 -3.72 -7.34
N PHE A 144 14.81 -3.68 -6.00
CA PHE A 144 15.84 -4.40 -5.25
C PHE A 144 15.72 -5.92 -5.41
N TRP A 145 14.50 -6.45 -5.33
CA TRP A 145 14.25 -7.88 -5.49
C TRP A 145 14.57 -8.36 -6.90
N HIS A 146 14.22 -7.56 -7.91
CA HIS A 146 14.57 -7.84 -9.29
C HIS A 146 16.09 -7.85 -9.51
N LYS A 147 16.81 -6.87 -8.97
CA LYS A 147 18.27 -6.79 -9.09
C LYS A 147 18.98 -7.94 -8.36
N SER A 148 18.56 -8.25 -7.14
CA SER A 148 19.21 -9.27 -6.31
C SER A 148 18.97 -10.68 -6.85
N GLY A 149 17.71 -11.04 -7.17
CA GLY A 149 17.35 -12.41 -7.58
C GLY A 149 17.63 -13.49 -6.52
N LYS A 150 17.89 -13.12 -5.27
CA LYS A 150 18.37 -14.04 -4.22
C LYS A 150 17.20 -14.66 -3.45
N ARG A 151 17.34 -15.94 -3.10
CA ARG A 151 16.32 -16.72 -2.35
C ARG A 151 15.98 -16.11 -0.99
N TYR A 152 16.94 -15.47 -0.32
CA TYR A 152 16.69 -14.86 0.99
C TYR A 152 15.65 -13.72 0.93
N VAL A 153 15.55 -12.98 -0.18
CA VAL A 153 14.55 -11.89 -0.29
C VAL A 153 13.15 -12.47 -0.28
N THR A 154 12.96 -13.63 -0.93
CA THR A 154 11.70 -14.37 -0.89
C THR A 154 11.38 -14.91 0.49
N VAL A 155 12.37 -15.48 1.20
CA VAL A 155 12.16 -15.97 2.57
C VAL A 155 11.82 -14.82 3.51
N LEU A 156 12.54 -13.71 3.41
CA LEU A 156 12.29 -12.51 4.18
C LEU A 156 10.90 -11.95 3.90
N SER A 157 10.46 -11.89 2.63
CA SER A 157 9.12 -11.41 2.29
C SER A 157 8.02 -12.31 2.89
N ILE A 158 8.21 -13.63 2.92
CA ILE A 158 7.27 -14.57 3.54
C ILE A 158 7.18 -14.29 5.04
N VAL A 159 8.32 -14.17 5.72
CA VAL A 159 8.38 -13.89 7.16
C VAL A 159 7.70 -12.56 7.48
N LEU A 160 8.02 -11.49 6.74
CA LEU A 160 7.44 -10.16 6.96
C LEU A 160 5.92 -10.16 6.74
N VAL A 161 5.44 -10.77 5.66
CA VAL A 161 3.98 -10.87 5.41
C VAL A 161 3.29 -11.68 6.50
N ALA A 162 3.88 -12.80 6.94
CA ALA A 162 3.32 -13.59 8.03
C ALA A 162 3.25 -12.81 9.34
N VAL A 163 4.31 -12.07 9.68
CA VAL A 163 4.33 -11.19 10.86
C VAL A 163 3.26 -10.11 10.76
N ILE A 164 3.11 -9.44 9.62
CA ILE A 164 2.08 -8.40 9.41
C ILE A 164 0.67 -8.99 9.62
N VAL A 165 0.40 -10.16 9.05
CA VAL A 165 -0.90 -10.84 9.23
C VAL A 165 -1.14 -11.18 10.69
N LEU A 166 -0.15 -11.75 11.38
CA LEU A 166 -0.26 -12.09 12.80
C LEU A 166 -0.53 -10.84 13.65
N LEU A 167 0.22 -9.76 13.41
CA LEU A 167 0.01 -8.48 14.10
C LEU A 167 -1.40 -7.92 13.84
N SER A 168 -1.90 -7.98 12.60
CA SER A 168 -3.25 -7.53 12.27
C SER A 168 -4.34 -8.38 12.93
N VAL A 169 -4.17 -9.70 12.99
CA VAL A 169 -5.11 -10.59 13.68
C VAL A 169 -5.09 -10.35 15.19
N MET A 170 -3.90 -10.21 15.79
CA MET A 170 -3.78 -9.89 17.22
C MET A 170 -4.39 -8.52 17.54
N GLY A 171 -4.13 -7.52 16.70
CA GLY A 171 -4.71 -6.19 16.84
C GLY A 171 -6.24 -6.20 16.73
N PHE A 172 -6.79 -6.95 15.78
CA PHE A 172 -8.24 -7.15 15.66
C PHE A 172 -8.83 -7.79 16.92
N LEU A 173 -8.25 -8.90 17.41
CA LEU A 173 -8.74 -9.60 18.59
C LEU A 173 -8.67 -8.74 19.85
N GLY A 174 -7.59 -7.96 20.01
CA GLY A 174 -7.44 -7.04 21.14
C GLY A 174 -8.45 -5.90 21.10
N ALA A 175 -8.70 -5.32 19.92
CA ALA A 175 -9.68 -4.25 19.77
C ALA A 175 -11.13 -4.74 19.90
N ALA A 176 -11.44 -5.93 19.38
CA ALA A 176 -12.79 -6.50 19.41
C ALA A 176 -13.25 -6.91 20.82
N GLN A 177 -12.32 -7.13 21.75
CA GLN A 177 -12.62 -7.39 23.16
C GLN A 177 -12.92 -6.10 23.95
N ALA A 178 -12.60 -4.94 23.39
CA ALA A 178 -12.76 -3.63 24.03
C ALA A 178 -14.03 -2.88 23.54
N GLU A 179 -14.77 -3.45 22.58
CA GLU A 179 -16.12 -3.02 22.18
C GLU A 179 -17.20 -3.66 23.07
#